data_AF-A0A429EBM6-F1
#
_entry.id   AF-A0A429EBM6-F1
#
_cell.length_a   1.000
_cell.length_b   1.000
_cell.length_c   1.000
_cell.angle_alpha   90.00
_cell.angle_beta   90.00
_cell.angle_gamma   90.00
#
_symmetry.space_group_name_H-M   'P 1'
#
loop_
_entity.id
_entity.type
_entity.pdbx_description
1 polymer ?
#
loop_
_entity_poly.entity_id
_entity_poly.type
_entity_poly.pdbx_seq_one_letter_code
_entity_poly.pdbx_strand_id
1 'polypeptide(L)'
;MESIEMFGRDAQLHAALRRCAPQMTASLDRDDRDLPHVRVTYRENGPRFVSWDGGTYRWRTGPAAGRRLPEDAEKAAVEIAREMGAAVKPS
;
A
#
# COMPACT_ATOMS: atom_id res chain seq x y z
N MET A 1 -20.60 -10.53 -5.50
CA MET A 1 -19.82 -10.22 -4.28
C MET A 1 -18.41 -10.74 -4.53
N GLU A 2 -17.65 -10.02 -5.35
CA GLU A 2 -16.36 -10.50 -5.88
C GLU A 2 -15.30 -9.44 -5.59
N SER A 3 -14.73 -9.36 -4.38
CA SER A 3 -13.93 -8.15 -4.09
C SER A 3 -12.79 -8.23 -3.07
N ILE A 4 -12.54 -9.33 -2.37
CA ILE A 4 -11.44 -9.34 -1.36
C ILE A 4 -10.48 -10.51 -1.55
N GLU A 5 -10.96 -11.70 -1.91
CA GLU A 5 -10.09 -12.87 -2.16
C GLU A 5 -9.19 -12.66 -3.38
N MET A 6 -9.65 -11.93 -4.41
CA MET A 6 -8.88 -11.71 -5.65
C MET A 6 -7.73 -10.69 -5.51
N PHE A 7 -7.79 -9.81 -4.51
CA PHE A 7 -6.71 -8.83 -4.23
C PHE A 7 -5.70 -9.34 -3.20
N GLY A 8 -5.94 -10.51 -2.60
CA GLY A 8 -4.97 -11.25 -1.78
C GLY A 8 -4.16 -10.39 -0.81
N ARG A 9 -2.83 -10.33 -1.03
CA ARG A 9 -1.88 -9.60 -0.20
C ARG A 9 -2.07 -8.08 -0.30
N ASP A 10 -2.41 -7.55 -1.46
CA ASP A 10 -2.66 -6.11 -1.62
C ASP A 10 -3.88 -5.67 -0.80
N ALA A 11 -4.93 -6.50 -0.71
CA ALA A 11 -6.06 -6.25 0.19
C ALA A 11 -5.68 -6.22 1.67
N GLN A 12 -4.76 -7.10 2.10
CA GLN A 12 -4.23 -7.07 3.48
C GLN A 12 -3.49 -5.76 3.76
N LEU A 13 -2.68 -5.29 2.80
CA LEU A 13 -1.98 -4.01 2.93
C LEU A 13 -2.94 -2.83 2.98
N HIS A 14 -3.98 -2.82 2.13
CA HIS A 14 -5.01 -1.78 2.15
C HIS A 14 -5.72 -1.71 3.51
N ALA A 15 -6.11 -2.86 4.06
CA ALA A 15 -6.73 -2.92 5.38
C ALA A 15 -5.78 -2.42 6.48
N ALA A 16 -4.50 -2.81 6.43
CA ALA A 16 -3.49 -2.36 7.37
C ALA A 16 -3.27 -0.84 7.30
N LEU A 17 -3.19 -0.25 6.10
CA LEU A 17 -3.07 1.19 5.91
C LEU A 17 -4.25 1.96 6.50
N ARG A 18 -5.49 1.45 6.31
CA ARG A 18 -6.68 2.08 6.89
C ARG A 18 -6.69 2.07 8.43
N ARG A 19 -6.04 1.09 9.07
CA ARG A 19 -5.90 1.01 10.53
C ARG A 19 -4.75 1.88 11.04
N CYS A 20 -3.57 1.71 10.44
CA CYS A 20 -2.31 2.34 10.81
C CYS A 20 -2.30 3.85 10.55
N ALA A 21 -2.80 4.29 9.38
CA ALA A 21 -2.75 5.67 8.95
C ALA A 21 -4.05 6.08 8.23
N PRO A 22 -5.19 6.14 8.95
CA PRO A 22 -6.51 6.44 8.37
C PRO A 22 -6.62 7.82 7.71
N GLN A 23 -5.69 8.74 8.00
CA GLN A 23 -5.60 10.03 7.34
C GLN A 23 -5.04 9.97 5.90
N MET A 24 -4.45 8.83 5.52
CA MET A 24 -4.02 8.58 4.15
C MET A 24 -5.18 8.08 3.32
N THR A 25 -5.25 8.52 2.07
CA THR A 25 -6.17 7.93 1.10
C THR A 25 -5.51 6.67 0.54
N ALA A 26 -6.11 5.51 0.80
CA ALA A 26 -5.69 4.22 0.26
C ALA A 26 -6.84 3.55 -0.49
N SER A 27 -6.56 3.09 -1.71
CA SER A 27 -7.51 2.37 -2.57
C SER A 27 -6.85 1.15 -3.18
N LEU A 28 -7.63 0.09 -3.39
CA LEU A 28 -7.26 -1.06 -4.20
C LEU A 28 -7.62 -0.78 -5.65
N ASP A 29 -6.67 -0.99 -6.54
CA ASP A 29 -6.83 -0.73 -7.97
C ASP A 29 -6.10 -1.82 -8.78
N ARG A 30 -6.25 -1.80 -10.10
CA ARG A 30 -5.60 -2.76 -11.01
C ARG A 30 -4.91 -2.01 -12.14
N ASP A 31 -3.72 -2.49 -12.49
CA ASP A 31 -2.99 -2.00 -13.65
C ASP A 31 -3.69 -2.44 -14.95
N ASP A 32 -3.25 -1.90 -16.09
CA ASP A 32 -3.69 -2.28 -17.44
C ASP A 32 -3.55 -3.79 -17.71
N ARG A 33 -2.63 -4.47 -16.99
CA ARG A 33 -2.45 -5.93 -17.00
C ARG A 33 -3.32 -6.69 -15.98
N ASP A 34 -4.35 -6.06 -15.43
CA ASP A 34 -5.23 -6.58 -14.37
C ASP A 34 -4.49 -6.98 -13.07
N LEU A 35 -3.26 -6.48 -12.87
CA LEU A 35 -2.47 -6.78 -11.68
C LEU A 35 -2.90 -5.89 -10.51
N PRO A 36 -3.24 -6.48 -9.34
CA PRO A 36 -3.68 -5.72 -8.18
C PRO A 36 -2.55 -4.85 -7.62
N HIS A 37 -2.90 -3.66 -7.18
CA HIS A 37 -1.99 -2.77 -6.47
C HIS A 37 -2.76 -1.84 -5.52
N VAL A 38 -2.07 -1.33 -4.51
CA VAL A 38 -2.58 -0.33 -3.58
C VAL A 38 -2.11 1.06 -4.04
N ARG A 39 -3.08 1.94 -4.33
CA ARG A 39 -2.83 3.37 -4.55
C ARG A 39 -2.88 4.09 -3.22
N VAL A 40 -1.82 4.84 -2.90
CA VAL A 40 -1.71 5.65 -1.68
C VAL A 40 -1.43 7.11 -2.00
N THR A 41 -2.14 8.00 -1.30
CA THR A 41 -1.95 9.45 -1.41
C THR A 41 -2.03 10.07 -0.02
N TYR A 42 -1.15 11.03 0.27
CA TYR A 42 -1.21 11.82 1.49
C TYR A 42 -0.75 13.25 1.24
N ARG A 43 -1.64 14.23 1.44
CA ARG A 43 -1.41 15.64 1.12
C ARG A 43 -0.90 15.79 -0.33
N GLU A 44 0.20 16.50 -0.54
CA GLU A 44 0.85 16.70 -1.85
C GLU A 44 1.76 15.53 -2.25
N ASN A 45 1.89 14.52 -1.38
CA ASN A 45 2.72 13.35 -1.63
C ASN A 45 1.86 12.23 -2.24
N GLY A 46 2.05 11.97 -3.53
CA GLY A 46 1.34 10.93 -4.28
C GLY A 46 0.59 11.47 -5.51
N PRO A 47 -0.19 10.61 -6.20
CA PRO A 47 -0.43 9.21 -5.89
C PRO A 47 0.82 8.33 -6.08
N ARG A 48 1.04 7.40 -5.15
CA ARG A 48 2.05 6.34 -5.28
C ARG A 48 1.37 4.98 -5.32
N PHE A 49 1.99 4.03 -5.98
CA PHE A 49 1.46 2.68 -6.13
C PHE A 49 2.38 1.67 -5.46
N VAL A 50 1.79 0.70 -4.76
CA VAL A 50 2.48 -0.40 -4.10
C VAL A 50 1.85 -1.71 -4.57
N SER A 51 2.64 -2.71 -4.91
CA SER A 51 2.11 -4.03 -5.29
C SER A 51 2.84 -5.15 -4.58
N TRP A 52 2.19 -6.29 -4.43
CA TRP A 52 2.84 -7.54 -4.06
C TRP A 52 3.63 -8.13 -5.25
N ASP A 53 4.88 -8.54 -5.03
CA ASP A 53 5.76 -9.13 -6.05
C ASP A 53 5.88 -10.66 -5.93
N GLY A 54 5.07 -11.29 -5.06
CA GLY A 54 5.14 -12.74 -4.79
C GLY A 54 5.88 -13.11 -3.51
N GLY A 55 6.69 -12.20 -2.94
CA GLY A 55 7.38 -12.40 -1.66
C GLY A 55 7.46 -11.18 -0.75
N THR A 56 7.43 -9.96 -1.31
CA THR A 56 7.43 -8.71 -0.53
C THR A 56 6.54 -7.67 -1.23
N TYR A 57 6.11 -6.65 -0.48
CA TYR A 57 5.52 -5.47 -1.10
C TYR A 57 6.61 -4.62 -1.74
N ARG A 58 6.26 -3.88 -2.81
CA ARG A 58 7.22 -3.04 -3.54
C ARG A 58 6.57 -1.76 -4.00
N TRP A 59 7.28 -0.65 -3.83
CA TRP A 59 6.90 0.61 -4.46
C TRP A 59 7.03 0.49 -5.98
N ARG A 60 5.94 0.80 -6.69
CA ARG A 60 5.90 0.82 -8.16
C ARG A 60 6.26 2.21 -8.70
N THR A 61 5.96 3.27 -7.96
CA THR A 61 6.17 4.66 -8.37
C THR A 61 6.73 5.53 -7.25
N GLY A 62 7.21 6.72 -7.64
CA GLY A 62 7.78 7.71 -6.73
C GLY A 62 9.28 7.53 -6.51
N PRO A 63 9.87 8.31 -5.59
CA PRO A 63 11.32 8.31 -5.35
C PRO A 63 11.84 6.98 -4.78
N ALA A 64 10.95 6.21 -4.14
CA ALA A 64 11.26 4.87 -3.62
C ALA A 64 10.92 3.75 -4.61
N ALA A 65 10.61 4.06 -5.88
CA ALA A 65 10.24 3.04 -6.87
C ALA A 65 11.29 1.92 -6.95
N GLY A 66 10.82 0.68 -6.93
CA GLY A 66 11.67 -0.49 -6.91
C GLY A 66 12.18 -0.91 -5.53
N ARG A 67 12.03 -0.09 -4.48
CA ARG A 67 12.38 -0.44 -3.11
C ARG A 67 11.41 -1.47 -2.53
N ARG A 68 11.95 -2.51 -1.91
CA ARG A 68 11.19 -3.54 -1.20
C ARG A 68 10.73 -3.03 0.16
N LEU A 69 9.51 -3.41 0.52
CA LEU A 69 8.90 -3.22 1.82
C LEU A 69 8.84 -4.58 2.55
N PRO A 70 8.63 -4.59 3.87
CA PRO A 70 8.42 -5.83 4.62
C PRO A 70 7.35 -6.72 3.98
N GLU A 71 7.44 -8.04 4.14
CA GLU A 71 6.39 -8.98 3.68
C GLU A 71 5.09 -8.89 4.49
N ASP A 72 5.21 -8.42 5.73
CA ASP A 72 4.11 -8.26 6.66
C ASP A 72 3.35 -6.96 6.36
N ALA A 73 2.03 -7.07 6.19
CA ALA A 73 1.19 -5.96 5.75
C ALA A 73 1.17 -4.80 6.75
N GLU A 74 1.23 -5.09 8.06
CA GLU A 74 1.22 -4.05 9.09
C GLU A 74 2.55 -3.31 9.14
N LYS A 75 3.67 -4.04 9.11
CA LYS A 75 5.00 -3.43 9.01
C LYS A 75 5.17 -2.64 7.71
N ALA A 76 4.65 -3.15 6.59
CA ALA A 76 4.66 -2.44 5.32
C ALA A 76 3.82 -1.16 5.39
N ALA A 77 2.64 -1.19 6.01
CA ALA A 77 1.80 -0.01 6.19
C ALA A 77 2.49 1.08 7.03
N VAL A 78 3.21 0.70 8.10
CA VAL A 78 4.00 1.62 8.93
C VAL A 78 5.10 2.30 8.12
N GLU A 79 5.87 1.53 7.35
CA GLU A 79 6.94 2.08 6.50
C GLU A 79 6.39 2.96 5.38
N ILE A 80 5.26 2.58 4.77
CA ILE A 80 4.55 3.40 3.79
C ILE A 80 4.09 4.72 4.41
N ALA A 81 3.47 4.68 5.59
CA ALA A 81 3.01 5.89 6.27
C ALA A 81 4.17 6.83 6.58
N ARG A 82 5.29 6.29 7.10
CA ARG A 82 6.52 7.06 7.36
C ARG A 82 7.09 7.69 6.10
N GLU A 83 7.22 6.93 5.02
CA GLU A 83 7.75 7.41 3.73
C GLU A 83 6.83 8.47 3.09
N MET A 84 5.53 8.39 3.34
CA MET A 84 4.55 9.39 2.90
C MET A 84 4.49 10.61 3.84
N GLY A 85 5.16 10.58 5.00
CA GLY A 85 5.13 11.63 6.01
C GLY A 85 3.85 11.66 6.85
N ALA A 86 3.09 10.56 6.87
CA ALA A 86 1.89 10.39 7.67
C ALA A 86 2.22 9.87 9.07
N ALA A 87 1.52 10.39 10.08
CA ALA A 87 1.61 9.85 11.44
C ALA A 87 1.11 8.40 11.50
N VAL A 88 1.82 7.55 12.24
CA VAL A 88 1.38 6.17 12.50
C VAL A 88 0.61 6.16 13.80
N LYS A 89 -0.62 5.62 13.77
CA LYS A 89 -1.34 5.32 15.01
C LYS A 89 -0.69 4.11 15.67
N PRO A 90 -0.31 4.18 16.96
CA PRO A 90 0.04 2.98 17.69
C PRO A 90 -1.21 2.10 17.78
N SER A 91 -1.08 0.85 17.36
CA SER A 91 -2.08 -0.20 17.62
C SER A 91 -2.21 -0.47 19.11
#